data_AF-I3N5A9-F1
#
_entry.id   AF-I3N5A9-F1
#
_cell.length_a   1.000
_cell.length_b   1.000
_cell.length_c   1.000
_cell.angle_alpha   90.00
_cell.angle_beta   90.00
_cell.angle_gamma   90.00
#
_symmetry.space_group_name_H-M   'P 1'
#
loop_
_entity.id
_entity.type
_entity.pdbx_description
1 polymer ?
#
loop_
_entity_poly.entity_id
_entity_poly.type
_entity_poly.pdbx_seq_one_letter_code
_entity_poly.pdbx_strand_id
1 'polypeptide(L)'
;MDATLTLRGQLCWYQKPGIGLDAINDSLLLEFYCRDQSYYLNLIELFLQSSYQMEIGQTLDFITASRSKSIVKYKTAFPSFYLPIAAAMYMAGIDGEKEHANAKKILMQMGEFFQIQDDDLDLFGDPSCSWLVVQCLQRATPEQCQILQDNYGQKDTKKVVQVRALDEEMNLPAVFSNLIEQYAAPLPPTIFLGLANKIYKRKK
;
A
#
# COMPACT_ATOMS: atom_id res chain seq x y z
N MET A 1 4.09 -16.88 8.02
CA MET A 1 5.36 -16.46 8.65
C MET A 1 5.12 -15.79 10.01
N ASP A 2 4.17 -14.86 10.14
CA ASP A 2 3.99 -14.02 11.34
C ASP A 2 3.28 -14.67 12.55
N ALA A 3 3.17 -16.01 12.57
CA ALA A 3 2.45 -16.77 13.61
C ALA A 3 1.05 -16.22 13.97
N THR A 4 0.38 -15.57 13.02
CA THR A 4 -0.90 -14.88 13.23
C THR A 4 -2.01 -15.88 13.53
N LEU A 5 -2.76 -15.67 14.62
CA LEU A 5 -3.85 -16.56 15.02
C LEU A 5 -5.12 -16.36 14.18
N THR A 6 -5.47 -15.10 13.90
CA THR A 6 -6.70 -14.76 13.19
C THR A 6 -6.45 -13.76 12.07
N LEU A 7 -7.18 -13.91 10.96
CA LEU A 7 -7.20 -13.00 9.83
C LEU A 7 -8.65 -12.81 9.37
N ARG A 8 -9.09 -11.55 9.21
CA ARG A 8 -10.46 -11.19 8.83
C ARG A 8 -11.55 -11.81 9.75
N GLY A 9 -11.29 -11.84 11.05
CA GLY A 9 -12.23 -12.36 12.05
C GLY A 9 -12.36 -13.90 12.07
N GLN A 10 -11.52 -14.62 11.32
CA GLN A 10 -11.49 -16.08 11.28
C GLN A 10 -10.10 -16.62 11.62
N LEU A 11 -10.00 -17.90 11.96
CA LEU A 11 -8.71 -18.58 12.10
C LEU A 11 -7.92 -18.51 10.79
N CYS A 12 -6.62 -18.22 10.90
CA CYS A 12 -5.71 -18.30 9.77
C CYS A 12 -5.74 -19.70 9.14
N TRP A 13 -5.46 -19.82 7.84
CA TRP A 13 -5.59 -21.08 7.10
C TRP A 13 -4.84 -22.24 7.76
N TYR A 14 -3.57 -22.02 8.15
CA TYR A 14 -2.73 -23.03 8.81
C TYR A 14 -3.21 -23.43 10.23
N GLN A 15 -4.10 -22.63 10.85
CA GLN A 15 -4.68 -22.89 12.17
C GLN A 15 -5.96 -23.72 12.09
N LYS A 16 -6.50 -23.97 10.90
CA LYS A 16 -7.68 -24.82 10.77
C LYS A 16 -7.34 -26.28 11.10
N PRO A 17 -8.23 -27.00 11.81
CA PRO A 17 -8.02 -28.41 12.11
C PRO A 17 -7.74 -29.22 10.85
N GLY A 18 -6.64 -29.98 10.86
CA GLY A 18 -6.24 -30.85 9.75
C GLY A 18 -5.44 -30.19 8.62
N ILE A 19 -5.10 -28.90 8.71
CA ILE A 19 -4.28 -28.20 7.69
C ILE A 19 -2.82 -28.08 8.14
N GLY A 20 -2.57 -27.44 9.29
CA GLY A 20 -1.21 -27.27 9.79
C GLY A 20 -0.29 -26.60 8.76
N LEU A 21 0.94 -27.09 8.64
CA LEU A 21 1.94 -26.55 7.71
C LEU A 21 1.70 -26.94 6.25
N ASP A 22 0.78 -27.86 5.95
CA ASP A 22 0.40 -28.21 4.56
C ASP A 22 -0.24 -27.01 3.84
N ALA A 23 -0.72 -26.01 4.60
CA ALA A 23 -1.11 -24.69 4.11
C ALA A 23 -0.06 -24.04 3.19
N ILE A 24 1.22 -24.36 3.34
CA ILE A 24 2.29 -23.87 2.46
C ILE A 24 2.08 -24.42 1.03
N ASN A 25 1.80 -25.72 0.89
CA ASN A 25 1.56 -26.33 -0.42
C ASN A 25 0.28 -25.81 -1.08
N ASP A 26 -0.78 -25.60 -0.29
CA ASP A 26 -2.02 -25.03 -0.81
C ASP A 26 -1.80 -23.64 -1.44
N SER A 27 -0.93 -22.83 -0.84
CA SER A 27 -0.63 -21.50 -1.37
C SER A 27 0.06 -21.54 -2.74
N LEU A 28 0.84 -22.60 -3.02
CA LEU A 28 1.52 -22.80 -4.30
C LEU A 28 0.57 -23.25 -5.42
N LEU A 29 -0.56 -23.88 -5.09
CA LEU A 29 -1.54 -24.36 -6.07
C LEU A 29 -2.37 -23.22 -6.69
N LEU A 30 -2.45 -22.06 -6.02
CA LEU A 30 -3.23 -20.91 -6.50
C LEU A 30 -2.66 -20.26 -7.78
N GLU A 31 -1.44 -20.60 -8.18
CA GLU A 31 -0.74 -19.94 -9.30
C GLU A 31 -1.14 -20.43 -10.71
N PHE A 32 -1.89 -21.53 -10.84
CA PHE A 32 -2.07 -22.22 -12.14
C PHE A 32 -3.36 -21.93 -12.92
N TYR A 33 -4.16 -20.92 -12.54
CA TYR A 33 -5.54 -20.79 -13.02
C TYR A 33 -5.73 -20.18 -14.44
N CYS A 34 -4.67 -19.73 -15.13
CA CYS A 34 -4.78 -18.91 -16.36
C CYS A 34 -3.95 -19.39 -17.56
N ARG A 35 -3.55 -20.67 -17.61
CA ARG A 35 -2.56 -21.17 -18.60
C ARG A 35 -2.90 -20.90 -20.07
N ASP A 36 -4.17 -20.98 -20.44
CA ASP A 36 -4.60 -20.92 -21.85
C ASP A 36 -4.89 -19.49 -22.35
N GLN A 37 -4.56 -18.46 -21.56
CA GLN A 37 -4.85 -17.07 -21.89
C GLN A 37 -3.66 -16.40 -22.58
N SER A 38 -3.94 -15.49 -23.52
CA SER A 38 -2.90 -14.76 -24.26
C SER A 38 -1.97 -13.93 -23.36
N TYR A 39 -2.47 -13.49 -22.21
CA TYR A 39 -1.73 -12.73 -21.20
C TYR A 39 -1.02 -13.60 -20.15
N TYR A 40 -1.03 -14.94 -20.29
CA TYR A 40 -0.47 -15.85 -19.29
C TYR A 40 1.00 -15.55 -18.97
N LEU A 41 1.84 -15.37 -19.99
CA LEU A 41 3.27 -15.07 -19.81
C LEU A 41 3.47 -13.77 -19.01
N ASN A 42 2.74 -12.71 -19.38
CA ASN A 42 2.79 -11.42 -18.68
C ASN A 42 2.40 -11.56 -17.20
N LEU A 43 1.37 -12.36 -16.90
CA LEU A 43 0.99 -12.63 -15.52
C LEU A 43 2.08 -13.40 -14.78
N ILE A 44 2.62 -14.46 -15.36
CA ILE A 44 3.70 -15.24 -14.73
C ILE A 44 4.91 -14.34 -14.40
N GLU A 45 5.36 -13.52 -15.35
CA GLU A 45 6.46 -12.58 -15.12
C GLU A 45 6.13 -11.57 -14.01
N LEU A 46 4.92 -11.00 -14.02
CA LEU A 46 4.46 -10.03 -13.04
C LEU A 46 4.35 -10.64 -11.62
N PHE A 47 3.79 -11.84 -11.50
CA PHE A 47 3.67 -12.56 -10.23
C PHE A 47 5.03 -12.97 -9.69
N LEU A 48 5.92 -13.52 -10.53
CA LEU A 48 7.29 -13.86 -10.11
C LEU A 48 8.08 -12.62 -9.66
N GLN A 49 7.97 -11.50 -10.39
CA GLN A 49 8.57 -10.24 -9.98
C GLN A 49 8.00 -9.75 -8.65
N SER A 50 6.68 -9.87 -8.44
CA SER A 50 6.04 -9.49 -7.19
C SER A 50 6.48 -10.37 -6.02
N SER A 51 6.57 -11.68 -6.21
CA SER A 51 7.02 -12.61 -5.18
C SER A 51 8.47 -12.31 -4.78
N TYR A 52 9.36 -12.11 -5.76
CA TYR A 52 10.75 -11.72 -5.47
C TYR A 52 10.85 -10.42 -4.67
N GLN A 53 10.08 -9.40 -5.05
CA GLN A 53 10.06 -8.14 -4.32
C GLN A 53 9.48 -8.28 -2.91
N MET A 54 8.40 -9.04 -2.75
CA MET A 54 7.80 -9.30 -1.45
C MET A 54 8.77 -10.01 -0.51
N GLU A 55 9.49 -11.03 -0.99
CA GLU A 55 10.51 -11.74 -0.22
C GLU A 55 11.67 -10.82 0.20
N ILE A 56 12.12 -9.91 -0.67
CA ILE A 56 13.08 -8.86 -0.30
C ILE A 56 12.49 -7.97 0.79
N GLY A 57 11.25 -7.49 0.61
CA GLY A 57 10.58 -6.62 1.56
C GLY A 57 10.45 -7.26 2.94
N GLN A 58 10.06 -8.53 2.99
CA GLN A 58 9.95 -9.30 4.21
C GLN A 58 11.33 -9.57 4.85
N THR A 59 12.34 -9.88 4.05
CA THR A 59 13.72 -10.06 4.54
C THR A 59 14.25 -8.77 5.16
N LEU A 60 14.03 -7.63 4.51
CA LEU A 60 14.40 -6.31 5.03
C LEU A 60 13.71 -6.02 6.36
N ASP A 61 12.43 -6.35 6.48
CA ASP A 61 11.65 -6.20 7.71
C ASP A 61 12.22 -7.05 8.86
N PHE A 62 12.71 -8.26 8.57
CA PHE A 62 13.35 -9.11 9.58
C PHE A 62 14.72 -8.59 10.04
N ILE A 63 15.55 -8.06 9.12
CA ILE A 63 16.95 -7.72 9.43
C ILE A 63 17.17 -6.27 9.84
N THR A 64 16.23 -5.36 9.55
CA THR A 64 16.38 -3.93 9.88
C THR A 64 15.47 -3.52 11.04
N ALA A 65 16.06 -2.95 12.08
CA ALA A 65 15.30 -2.33 13.17
C ALA A 65 14.68 -0.97 12.76
N SER A 66 15.16 -0.36 11.67
CA SER A 66 14.68 0.91 11.14
C SER A 66 13.79 0.71 9.91
N ARG A 67 12.53 1.16 10.02
CA ARG A 67 11.57 1.17 8.92
C ARG A 67 12.08 2.07 7.78
N SER A 68 12.54 1.46 6.69
CA SER A 68 12.99 2.16 5.50
C SER A 68 11.87 2.28 4.46
N LYS A 69 11.93 3.32 3.61
CA LYS A 69 11.03 3.46 2.44
C LYS A 69 10.99 2.21 1.56
N SER A 70 12.09 1.45 1.52
CA SER A 70 12.19 0.21 0.76
C SER A 70 11.26 -0.89 1.29
N ILE A 71 11.05 -0.99 2.61
CA ILE A 71 10.14 -1.99 3.20
C ILE A 71 8.72 -1.70 2.75
N VAL A 72 8.27 -0.46 2.90
CA VAL A 72 6.92 -0.04 2.48
C VAL A 72 6.69 -0.29 0.99
N LYS A 73 7.69 0.04 0.17
CA LYS A 73 7.65 -0.15 -1.28
C LYS A 73 7.44 -1.62 -1.66
N TYR A 74 8.24 -2.52 -1.09
CA TYR A 74 8.29 -3.91 -1.53
C TYR A 74 7.33 -4.84 -0.79
N LYS A 75 7.04 -4.57 0.48
CA LYS A 75 6.10 -5.36 1.29
C LYS A 75 4.64 -5.02 0.99
N THR A 76 4.35 -3.75 0.73
CA THR A 76 2.95 -3.28 0.68
C THR A 76 2.58 -2.70 -0.67
N ALA A 77 3.29 -1.66 -1.11
CA ALA A 77 2.85 -0.87 -2.26
C ALA A 77 2.83 -1.68 -3.56
N PHE A 78 3.88 -2.46 -3.84
CA PHE A 78 3.93 -3.27 -5.06
C PHE A 78 2.86 -4.38 -5.09
N PRO A 79 2.78 -5.30 -4.10
CA PRO A 79 1.82 -6.41 -4.16
C PRO A 79 0.36 -5.97 -3.93
N SER A 80 0.11 -4.92 -3.16
CA SER A 80 -1.27 -4.53 -2.81
C SER A 80 -1.87 -3.48 -3.76
N PHE A 81 -1.04 -2.68 -4.43
CA PHE A 81 -1.52 -1.61 -5.32
C PHE A 81 -1.16 -1.87 -6.78
N TYR A 82 0.13 -2.08 -7.08
CA TYR A 82 0.56 -2.22 -8.47
C TYR A 82 0.16 -3.56 -9.09
N LEU A 83 0.50 -4.69 -8.44
CA LEU A 83 0.23 -6.05 -8.93
C LEU A 83 -1.22 -6.26 -9.40
N PRO A 84 -2.27 -6.00 -8.59
CA PRO A 84 -3.65 -6.29 -9.00
C PRO A 84 -4.11 -5.44 -10.19
N ILE A 85 -3.65 -4.19 -10.29
CA ILE A 85 -4.01 -3.30 -11.40
C ILE A 85 -3.24 -3.68 -12.67
N ALA A 86 -1.94 -3.96 -12.57
CA ALA A 86 -1.13 -4.41 -13.70
C ALA A 86 -1.63 -5.76 -14.25
N ALA A 87 -2.03 -6.69 -13.39
CA ALA A 87 -2.66 -7.94 -13.80
C ALA A 87 -3.95 -7.68 -14.59
N ALA A 88 -4.83 -6.80 -14.09
CA ALA A 88 -6.05 -6.42 -14.78
C ALA A 88 -5.79 -5.70 -16.12
N MET A 89 -4.74 -4.86 -16.19
CA MET A 89 -4.31 -4.21 -17.43
C MET A 89 -3.92 -5.23 -18.49
N TYR A 90 -3.09 -6.23 -18.14
CA TYR A 90 -2.75 -7.31 -19.06
C TYR A 90 -3.98 -8.13 -19.50
N MET A 91 -4.91 -8.41 -18.57
CA MET A 91 -6.16 -9.10 -18.89
C MET A 91 -7.09 -8.29 -19.81
N ALA A 92 -7.01 -6.96 -19.77
CA ALA A 92 -7.73 -6.04 -20.64
C ALA A 92 -7.02 -5.78 -21.98
N GLY A 93 -5.88 -6.42 -22.24
CA GLY A 93 -5.09 -6.21 -23.46
C GLY A 93 -4.25 -4.92 -23.46
N ILE A 94 -3.99 -4.35 -22.28
CA ILE A 94 -3.13 -3.18 -22.09
C ILE A 94 -1.75 -3.69 -21.66
N ASP A 95 -0.85 -3.89 -22.61
CA ASP A 95 0.51 -4.41 -22.41
C ASP A 95 1.61 -3.37 -22.65
N GLY A 96 1.23 -2.14 -23.00
CA GLY A 96 2.18 -1.06 -23.27
C GLY A 96 3.02 -0.66 -22.05
N GLU A 97 4.34 -0.57 -22.25
CA GLU A 97 5.30 -0.27 -21.18
C GLU A 97 5.02 1.09 -20.52
N LYS A 98 4.60 2.09 -21.32
CA LYS A 98 4.32 3.45 -20.83
C LYS A 98 3.13 3.46 -19.89
N GLU A 99 2.06 2.75 -20.23
CA GLU A 99 0.84 2.58 -19.44
C GLU A 99 1.18 1.97 -18.08
N HIS A 100 1.92 0.85 -18.10
CA HIS A 100 2.35 0.16 -16.88
C HIS A 100 3.30 1.02 -16.03
N ALA A 101 4.25 1.73 -16.64
CA ALA A 101 5.17 2.62 -15.93
C ALA A 101 4.43 3.78 -15.24
N ASN A 102 3.45 4.36 -15.92
CA ASN A 102 2.61 5.44 -15.40
C ASN A 102 1.71 4.95 -14.27
N ALA A 103 1.02 3.81 -14.46
CA ALA A 103 0.22 3.18 -13.41
C ALA A 103 1.08 2.88 -12.18
N LYS A 104 2.27 2.29 -12.37
CA LYS A 104 3.23 2.01 -11.29
C LYS A 104 3.57 3.27 -10.51
N LYS A 105 3.89 4.36 -11.19
CA LYS A 105 4.28 5.61 -10.50
C LYS A 105 3.18 6.13 -9.57
N ILE A 106 1.93 6.08 -10.00
CA ILE A 106 0.77 6.50 -9.19
C ILE A 106 0.55 5.52 -8.03
N LEU A 107 0.46 4.23 -8.34
CA LEU A 107 0.10 3.17 -7.40
C LEU A 107 1.13 2.96 -6.30
N MET A 108 2.42 3.15 -6.61
CA MET A 108 3.48 3.05 -5.60
C MET A 108 3.37 4.17 -4.55
N GLN A 109 2.98 5.39 -4.95
CA GLN A 109 2.77 6.49 -4.00
C GLN A 109 1.50 6.28 -3.16
N MET A 110 0.43 5.75 -3.77
CA MET A 110 -0.78 5.36 -3.05
C MET A 110 -0.50 4.27 -2.02
N GLY A 111 0.32 3.27 -2.36
CA GLY A 111 0.70 2.20 -1.45
C GLY A 111 1.58 2.67 -0.29
N GLU A 112 2.49 3.63 -0.53
CA GLU A 112 3.27 4.25 0.54
C GLU A 112 2.36 4.96 1.54
N PHE A 113 1.40 5.74 1.05
CA PHE A 113 0.39 6.38 1.88
C PHE A 113 -0.45 5.38 2.67
N PHE A 114 -0.89 4.29 2.04
CA PHE A 114 -1.70 3.27 2.69
C PHE A 114 -0.98 2.58 3.86
N GLN A 115 0.28 2.19 3.69
CA GLN A 115 1.04 1.54 4.77
C GLN A 115 1.23 2.48 5.95
N ILE A 116 1.49 3.76 5.66
CA ILE A 116 1.64 4.79 6.68
C ILE A 116 0.35 4.91 7.52
N GLN A 117 -0.83 4.93 6.88
CA GLN A 117 -2.11 4.90 7.61
C GLN A 117 -2.33 3.60 8.40
N ASP A 118 -1.93 2.46 7.85
CA ASP A 118 -2.06 1.16 8.53
C ASP A 118 -1.23 1.11 9.82
N ASP A 119 0.02 1.60 9.76
CA ASP A 119 0.92 1.69 10.90
C ASP A 119 0.34 2.57 12.03
N ASP A 120 -0.31 3.66 11.65
CA ASP A 120 -0.94 4.58 12.60
C ASP A 120 -2.19 3.97 13.26
N LEU A 121 -3.03 3.30 12.46
CA LEU A 121 -4.16 2.52 12.96
C LEU A 121 -3.72 1.41 13.93
N ASP A 122 -2.59 0.76 13.68
CA ASP A 122 -2.07 -0.29 14.56
C ASP A 122 -1.49 0.28 15.87
N LEU A 123 -0.89 1.48 15.84
CA LEU A 123 -0.31 2.12 17.02
C LEU A 123 -1.34 2.84 17.90
N PHE A 124 -2.30 3.52 17.29
CA PHE A 124 -3.22 4.43 17.98
C PHE A 124 -4.70 4.06 17.86
N GLY A 125 -5.06 3.15 16.95
CA GLY A 125 -6.44 2.71 16.74
C GLY A 125 -7.33 3.69 15.98
N ASP A 126 -6.81 4.87 15.59
CA ASP A 126 -7.50 5.92 14.83
C ASP A 126 -6.53 6.39 13.72
N PRO A 127 -6.96 6.66 12.47
CA PRO A 127 -6.08 6.90 11.30
C PRO A 127 -5.49 8.32 11.29
N SER A 128 -5.13 8.84 12.45
CA SER A 128 -4.60 10.17 12.65
C SER A 128 -3.06 10.18 12.76
N CYS A 129 -2.39 10.39 11.62
CA CYS A 129 -1.31 11.39 11.46
C CYS A 129 0.12 10.96 11.11
N SER A 130 0.43 9.70 10.79
CA SER A 130 1.81 9.30 10.43
C SER A 130 2.33 9.87 9.09
N TRP A 131 1.45 10.18 8.12
CA TRP A 131 1.85 10.73 6.81
C TRP A 131 2.32 12.18 6.87
N LEU A 132 1.82 12.95 7.82
CA LEU A 132 2.29 14.31 8.06
C LEU A 132 3.78 14.34 8.39
N VAL A 133 4.33 13.30 9.03
CA VAL A 133 5.78 13.20 9.28
C VAL A 133 6.54 13.08 7.96
N VAL A 134 6.05 12.26 7.04
CA VAL A 134 6.66 12.08 5.72
C VAL A 134 6.49 13.32 4.83
N GLN A 135 5.37 14.02 4.92
CA GLN A 135 5.18 15.29 4.22
C GLN A 135 5.93 16.46 4.86
N CYS A 136 6.10 16.50 6.18
CA CYS A 136 6.97 17.48 6.83
C CYS A 136 8.38 17.40 6.27
N LEU A 137 8.87 16.18 6.02
CA LEU A 137 10.17 15.98 5.40
C LEU A 137 10.23 16.38 3.91
N GLN A 138 9.10 16.59 3.23
CA GLN A 138 9.07 16.76 1.76
C GLN A 138 8.45 18.06 1.28
N ARG A 139 7.46 18.62 1.97
CA ARG A 139 6.53 19.65 1.44
C ARG A 139 5.96 20.62 2.48
N ALA A 140 5.88 20.24 3.76
CA ALA A 140 5.25 21.11 4.74
C ALA A 140 6.09 22.36 5.02
N THR A 141 5.42 23.46 5.37
CA THR A 141 6.13 24.69 5.77
C THR A 141 6.82 24.50 7.13
N PRO A 142 7.82 25.33 7.47
CA PRO A 142 8.47 25.26 8.79
C PRO A 142 7.48 25.33 9.96
N GLU A 143 6.41 26.12 9.82
CA GLU A 143 5.35 26.27 10.83
C GLU A 143 4.55 24.98 10.98
N GLN A 144 4.19 24.34 9.87
CA GLN A 144 3.49 23.05 9.87
C GLN A 144 4.37 21.93 10.47
N CYS A 145 5.68 21.96 10.19
CA CYS A 145 6.67 21.07 10.80
C CYS A 145 6.75 21.24 12.32
N GLN A 146 6.71 22.49 12.80
CA GLN A 146 6.75 22.78 14.23
C GLN A 146 5.49 22.27 14.94
N ILE A 147 4.31 22.52 14.34
CA ILE A 147 3.02 22.00 14.85
C ILE A 147 3.08 20.48 14.95
N LEU A 148 3.65 19.80 13.97
CA LEU A 148 3.79 18.35 14.02
C LEU A 148 4.75 17.91 15.13
N GLN A 149 5.93 18.52 15.25
CA GLN A 149 6.90 18.16 16.31
C GLN A 149 6.34 18.33 17.72
N ASP A 150 5.57 19.39 17.97
CA ASP A 150 5.07 19.71 19.30
C ASP A 150 3.88 18.82 19.72
N ASN A 151 3.18 18.24 18.74
CA ASN A 151 1.89 17.57 18.96
C ASN A 151 1.86 16.09 18.58
N TYR A 152 2.75 15.62 17.70
CA TYR A 152 2.75 14.25 17.19
C TYR A 152 3.14 13.22 18.26
N GLY A 153 2.47 12.06 18.24
CA GLY A 153 2.69 10.96 19.20
C GLY A 153 2.15 11.21 20.61
N GLN A 154 1.44 12.31 20.84
CA GLN A 154 0.86 12.66 22.13
C GLN A 154 -0.59 12.19 22.22
N LYS A 155 -0.97 11.58 23.36
CA LYS A 155 -2.34 11.08 23.60
C LYS A 155 -3.34 12.18 24.00
N ASP A 156 -2.88 13.41 24.16
CA ASP A 156 -3.71 14.55 24.53
C ASP A 156 -4.68 14.90 23.38
N THR A 157 -5.97 14.95 23.69
CA THR A 157 -7.03 15.19 22.71
C THR A 157 -6.86 16.51 21.95
N LYS A 158 -6.36 17.57 22.58
CA LYS A 158 -6.13 18.87 21.91
C LYS A 158 -4.99 18.78 20.91
N LYS A 159 -3.94 18.04 21.25
CA LYS A 159 -2.79 17.80 20.36
C LYS A 159 -3.20 16.96 19.16
N VAL A 160 -3.98 15.89 19.39
CA VAL A 160 -4.56 15.07 18.31
C VAL A 160 -5.41 15.92 17.36
N VAL A 161 -6.24 16.83 17.89
CA VAL A 161 -7.06 17.74 17.07
C VAL A 161 -6.19 18.68 16.23
N GLN A 162 -5.10 19.21 16.77
CA GLN A 162 -4.19 20.09 16.00
C GLN A 162 -3.49 19.35 14.86
N VAL A 163 -3.00 18.12 15.10
CA VAL A 163 -2.38 17.34 14.04
C VAL A 163 -3.42 16.92 12.99
N ARG A 164 -4.67 16.65 13.39
CA ARG A 164 -5.77 16.37 12.45
C ARG A 164 -6.14 17.58 11.58
N ALA A 165 -6.18 18.78 12.15
CA ALA A 165 -6.43 20.01 11.40
C ALA A 165 -5.33 20.23 10.34
N LEU A 166 -4.08 19.93 10.69
CA LEU A 166 -2.95 19.97 9.77
C LEU A 166 -3.10 18.96 8.61
N ASP A 167 -3.59 17.75 8.90
CA ASP A 167 -3.85 16.71 7.87
C ASP A 167 -4.92 17.17 6.87
N GLU A 168 -5.96 17.86 7.35
CA GLU A 168 -7.03 18.41 6.51
C GLU A 168 -6.53 19.58 5.65
N GLU A 169 -5.70 20.46 6.22
CA GLU A 169 -5.09 21.58 5.51
C GLU A 169 -4.17 21.12 4.36
N MET A 170 -3.46 19.99 4.57
CA MET A 170 -2.57 19.41 3.57
C MET A 170 -3.30 18.76 2.37
N ASN A 171 -4.64 18.67 2.42
CA ASN A 171 -5.53 18.29 1.32
C ASN A 171 -5.02 17.10 0.47
N LEU A 172 -4.91 15.95 1.11
CA LEU A 172 -4.54 14.67 0.50
C LEU A 172 -5.28 14.33 -0.81
N PRO A 173 -6.60 14.55 -0.94
CA PRO A 173 -7.30 14.38 -2.21
C PRO A 173 -6.69 15.22 -3.34
N ALA A 174 -6.25 16.45 -3.06
CA ALA A 174 -5.59 17.30 -4.06
C ALA A 174 -4.20 16.76 -4.45
N VAL A 175 -3.45 16.18 -3.51
CA VAL A 175 -2.15 15.56 -3.82
C VAL A 175 -2.31 14.37 -4.77
N PHE A 176 -3.28 13.48 -4.52
CA PHE A 176 -3.58 12.38 -5.42
C PHE A 176 -4.14 12.87 -6.76
N SER A 177 -5.02 13.88 -6.74
CA SER A 177 -5.58 14.45 -7.97
C SER A 177 -4.47 15.01 -8.87
N ASN A 178 -3.54 15.80 -8.33
CA ASN A 178 -2.41 16.34 -9.10
C ASN A 178 -1.50 15.22 -9.65
N LEU A 179 -1.23 14.18 -8.85
CA LEU A 179 -0.42 13.04 -9.29
C LEU A 179 -1.10 12.27 -10.44
N ILE A 180 -2.40 12.03 -10.32
CA ILE A 180 -3.21 11.35 -11.32
C ILE A 180 -3.27 12.21 -12.58
N GLU A 181 -3.52 13.51 -12.49
CA GLU A 181 -3.52 14.41 -13.65
C GLU A 181 -2.18 14.39 -14.39
N GLN A 182 -1.07 14.35 -13.66
CA GLN A 182 0.26 14.36 -14.25
C GLN A 182 0.63 13.05 -14.96
N TYR A 183 0.20 11.90 -14.43
CA TYR A 183 0.70 10.59 -14.87
C TYR A 183 -0.36 9.65 -15.42
N ALA A 184 -1.66 9.92 -15.26
CA ALA A 184 -2.69 8.94 -15.66
C ALA A 184 -2.67 8.67 -17.15
N ALA A 185 -2.47 9.69 -17.99
CA ALA A 185 -2.48 9.52 -19.44
C ALA A 185 -1.43 8.47 -19.89
N PRO A 186 -1.82 7.46 -20.71
CA PRO A 186 -3.07 7.38 -21.46
C PRO A 186 -4.20 6.59 -20.77
N LEU A 187 -4.01 6.14 -19.53
CA LEU A 187 -5.03 5.43 -18.75
C LEU A 187 -6.11 6.40 -18.23
N PRO A 188 -7.36 5.93 -18.07
CA PRO A 188 -8.43 6.72 -17.47
C PRO A 188 -8.11 7.11 -16.00
N PRO A 189 -8.13 8.40 -15.65
CA PRO A 189 -7.94 8.87 -14.27
C PRO A 189 -8.88 8.24 -13.24
N THR A 190 -10.09 7.86 -13.67
CA THR A 190 -11.15 7.29 -12.83
C THR A 190 -10.74 6.00 -12.12
N ILE A 191 -9.86 5.21 -12.73
CA ILE A 191 -9.31 3.98 -12.12
C ILE A 191 -8.59 4.33 -10.81
N PHE A 192 -7.75 5.36 -10.85
CA PHE A 192 -6.93 5.78 -9.72
C PHE A 192 -7.74 6.61 -8.70
N LEU A 193 -8.66 7.45 -9.16
CA LEU A 193 -9.53 8.24 -8.27
C LEU A 193 -10.44 7.34 -7.43
N GLY A 194 -10.99 6.27 -8.03
CA GLY A 194 -11.78 5.28 -7.29
C GLY A 194 -10.99 4.59 -6.18
N LEU A 195 -9.70 4.31 -6.42
CA LEU A 195 -8.81 3.74 -5.42
C LEU A 195 -8.44 4.76 -4.34
N ALA A 196 -8.11 5.99 -4.71
CA ALA A 196 -7.81 7.10 -3.79
C ALA A 196 -8.95 7.34 -2.79
N ASN A 197 -10.20 7.31 -3.26
CA ASN A 197 -11.37 7.48 -2.40
C ASN A 197 -11.59 6.33 -1.41
N LYS A 198 -11.16 5.10 -1.75
CA LYS A 198 -11.27 3.94 -0.85
C LYS A 198 -10.21 3.93 0.25
N ILE A 199 -9.03 4.48 -0.03
CA ILE A 199 -7.92 4.53 0.94
C ILE A 199 -8.00 5.78 1.83
N TYR A 200 -8.47 6.91 1.30
CA TYR A 200 -8.56 8.14 2.05
C TYR A 200 -9.57 8.02 3.20
N LYS A 201 -9.12 8.33 4.43
CA LYS A 201 -9.91 8.22 5.67
C LYS A 201 -10.61 6.86 5.85
N ARG A 202 -10.00 5.77 5.38
CA ARG A 202 -10.56 4.41 5.56
C ARG A 202 -10.75 4.08 7.05
N LYS A 203 -11.84 3.41 7.36
CA LYS A 203 -12.09 2.76 8.66
C LYS A 203 -11.91 1.25 8.47
N LYS A 204 -11.25 0.56 9.41
CA LYS A 204 -11.12 -0.91 9.39
C LYS A 204 -12.48 -1.59 9.48
#